data_AF-A0A8H6SRW5-F1
#
_entry.id   AF-A0A8H6SRW5-F1
#
_cell.length_a   1.000
_cell.length_b   1.000
_cell.length_c   1.000
_cell.angle_alpha   90.00
_cell.angle_beta   90.00
_cell.angle_gamma   90.00
#
_symmetry.space_group_name_H-M   'P 1'
#
loop_
_entity.id
_entity.type
_entity.pdbx_description
1 polymer ?
#
loop_
_entity_poly.entity_id
_entity_poly.type
_entity_poly.pdbx_seq_one_letter_code
_entity_poly.pdbx_strand_id
1 'polypeptide(L)'
;MTSLNSLPFDVSEHILCSIDTHRDLISLATTSSHWKERVVPSHSDYRVLRMSNRHPEVWRHLAQRPDLARTIREVTLRESDVSSLLSGQLKPERYPVVPRDVQPQAVVEDICVALRNMSQLLSLTWVGPWDPHGLYYDVVDYPHNVFDVLRHSNTLLHLEILDTRLLPIAGSQDGPPEASDDYPLWRIGDLQTISFRQLPSSQSREATQGFFGRSLNLSNLLLHHPIDPSIYETLHFPNLLCVELSTRGAFGNFGERGALQFLEKHVTVEELTWYPVNTMLTLRPGSLPALRKLITSDKFAWSVVTDFSVARPLECISQLSLNEATLAVLATIDGSRLRDLRIWKYSGLRNIHQLAELFPNLEVLEAPTLGISTREDADMGYTADDYIDALSRFGSLQTLAESSIWSLIRNEGKLGSLATRCNKLERLGHYDLVKRLPLEIVIMRGEDGSVDWREDICYLPEWSLV
;
A
#
# COMPACT_ATOMS: atom_id res chain seq x y z
N MET A 1 6.32 -35.34 27.70
CA MET A 1 6.19 -34.27 26.69
C MET A 1 7.41 -33.37 26.82
N THR A 2 8.31 -33.35 25.85
CA THR A 2 9.47 -32.45 25.83
C THR A 2 8.99 -31.03 25.55
N SER A 3 9.26 -30.11 26.47
CA SER A 3 8.90 -28.70 26.30
C SER A 3 9.77 -28.07 25.21
N LEU A 4 9.19 -27.20 24.37
CA LEU A 4 9.93 -26.43 23.35
C LEU A 4 11.10 -25.64 23.96
N ASN A 5 10.99 -25.26 25.23
CA ASN A 5 12.02 -24.52 25.98
C ASN A 5 13.23 -25.37 26.36
N SER A 6 13.17 -26.69 26.17
CA SER A 6 14.29 -27.62 26.40
C SER A 6 15.09 -27.91 25.13
N LEU A 7 14.74 -27.28 24.00
CA LEU A 7 15.48 -27.45 22.76
C LEU A 7 16.91 -26.90 22.90
N PRO A 8 17.90 -27.61 22.33
CA PRO A 8 19.26 -27.09 22.22
C PRO A 8 19.28 -25.71 21.56
N PHE A 9 20.26 -24.90 21.92
CA PHE A 9 20.42 -23.53 21.41
C PHE A 9 20.37 -23.49 19.88
N ASP A 10 21.14 -24.33 19.20
CA ASP A 10 21.22 -24.36 17.73
C ASP A 10 19.87 -24.64 17.06
N VAL A 11 19.06 -25.54 17.65
CA VAL A 11 17.73 -25.88 17.12
C VAL A 11 16.78 -24.69 17.29
N SER A 12 16.82 -24.03 18.44
CA SER A 12 15.98 -22.85 18.67
C SER A 12 16.37 -21.68 17.78
N GLU A 13 17.67 -21.45 17.55
CA GLU A 13 18.17 -20.40 16.67
C GLU A 13 17.79 -20.68 15.22
N HIS A 14 17.79 -21.95 14.82
CA HIS A 14 17.31 -22.36 13.52
C HIS A 14 15.80 -22.10 13.35
N ILE A 15 15.00 -22.39 14.39
CA ILE A 15 13.56 -22.07 14.41
C ILE A 15 13.36 -20.56 14.27
N LEU A 16 14.05 -19.75 15.09
CA LEU A 16 13.94 -18.28 15.04
C LEU A 16 14.37 -17.73 13.67
N CYS A 17 15.48 -18.23 13.12
CA CYS A 17 15.93 -17.89 11.77
C CYS A 17 14.85 -18.18 10.71
N SER A 18 14.04 -19.22 10.90
CA SER A 18 13.03 -19.66 9.93
C SER A 18 11.70 -18.91 10.01
N ILE A 19 11.48 -18.06 11.03
CA ILE A 19 10.24 -17.28 11.17
C ILE A 19 10.39 -15.96 10.42
N ASP A 20 9.93 -15.89 9.17
CA ASP A 20 10.21 -14.74 8.30
C ASP A 20 9.67 -13.41 8.84
N THR A 21 8.44 -13.38 9.35
CA THR A 21 7.81 -12.11 9.73
C THR A 21 8.26 -11.64 11.13
N HIS A 22 8.54 -10.34 11.25
CA HIS A 22 8.84 -9.71 12.56
C HIS A 22 7.66 -9.86 13.54
N ARG A 23 6.42 -9.80 13.05
CA ARG A 23 5.21 -9.95 13.88
C ARG A 23 5.15 -11.31 14.55
N ASP A 24 5.46 -12.39 13.84
CA ASP A 24 5.44 -13.75 14.38
C ASP A 24 6.58 -13.96 15.37
N LEU A 25 7.75 -13.37 15.12
CA LEU A 25 8.86 -13.36 16.09
C LEU A 25 8.47 -12.66 17.40
N ILE A 26 7.85 -11.49 17.33
CA ILE A 26 7.35 -10.79 18.53
C ILE A 26 6.26 -11.61 19.22
N SER A 27 5.36 -12.23 18.45
CA SER A 27 4.30 -13.08 19.00
C SER A 27 4.89 -14.30 19.73
N LEU A 28 5.94 -14.92 19.20
CA LEU A 28 6.66 -15.99 19.88
C LEU A 28 7.36 -15.47 21.15
N ALA A 29 8.03 -14.32 21.07
CA ALA A 29 8.71 -13.69 22.20
C ALA A 29 7.75 -13.35 23.37
N THR A 30 6.49 -13.03 23.08
CA THR A 30 5.50 -12.74 24.14
C THR A 30 4.94 -13.99 24.81
N THR A 31 5.14 -15.19 24.23
CA THR A 31 4.67 -16.45 24.85
C THR A 31 5.49 -16.89 26.06
N SER A 32 6.78 -16.54 26.14
CA SER A 32 7.68 -16.99 27.22
C SER A 32 8.90 -16.08 27.37
N SER A 33 9.38 -15.89 28.60
CA SER A 33 10.63 -15.17 28.88
C SER A 33 11.84 -15.81 28.19
N HIS A 34 11.86 -17.15 28.06
CA HIS A 34 12.94 -17.87 27.38
C HIS A 34 13.09 -17.48 25.90
N TRP A 35 11.97 -17.41 25.17
CA TRP A 35 11.96 -16.98 23.78
C TRP A 35 12.22 -15.49 23.66
N LYS A 36 11.70 -14.68 24.59
CA LYS A 36 11.98 -13.24 24.64
C LYS A 36 13.48 -12.94 24.71
N GLU A 37 14.22 -13.65 25.55
CA GLU A 37 15.68 -13.48 25.72
C GLU A 37 16.48 -13.90 24.47
N ARG A 38 15.94 -14.78 23.64
CA ARG A 38 16.58 -15.19 22.37
C ARG A 38 16.21 -14.30 21.20
N VAL A 39 14.92 -13.92 21.11
CA VAL A 39 14.41 -13.05 20.04
C VAL A 39 14.96 -11.63 20.19
N VAL A 40 14.97 -11.08 21.40
CA VAL A 40 15.39 -9.70 21.66
C VAL A 40 16.76 -9.71 22.37
N PRO A 41 17.80 -9.09 21.80
CA PRO A 41 17.81 -8.25 20.59
C PRO A 41 18.10 -8.98 19.27
N SER A 42 18.59 -10.23 19.35
CA SER A 42 19.34 -10.88 18.25
C SER A 42 18.55 -11.09 16.95
N HIS A 43 17.24 -11.34 17.04
CA HIS A 43 16.38 -11.56 15.87
C HIS A 43 15.40 -10.41 15.63
N SER A 44 15.07 -9.62 16.66
CA SER A 44 14.13 -8.50 16.53
C SER A 44 14.74 -7.26 15.89
N ASP A 45 15.98 -6.92 16.25
CA ASP A 45 16.52 -5.58 16.02
C ASP A 45 16.94 -5.36 14.56
N TYR A 46 17.29 -6.44 13.86
CA TYR A 46 17.73 -6.39 12.46
C TYR A 46 16.81 -7.15 11.49
N ARG A 47 15.62 -7.61 11.89
CA ARG A 47 14.73 -8.31 10.92
C ARG A 47 14.25 -7.40 9.79
N VAL A 48 13.91 -6.17 10.18
CA VAL A 48 13.36 -5.13 9.31
C VAL A 48 14.24 -3.90 9.47
N LEU A 49 14.95 -3.55 8.40
CA LEU A 49 15.88 -2.43 8.36
C LEU A 49 15.20 -1.26 7.63
N ARG A 50 14.89 -0.17 8.33
CA ARG A 50 14.34 1.06 7.72
C ARG A 50 15.32 2.19 7.94
N MET A 51 15.94 2.68 6.88
CA MET A 51 17.14 3.52 6.97
C MET A 51 17.02 4.79 6.14
N SER A 52 17.24 5.91 6.82
CA SER A 52 17.63 7.17 6.19
C SER A 52 19.11 7.14 5.80
N ASN A 53 19.47 7.97 4.83
CA ASN A 53 20.84 8.17 4.40
C ASN A 53 21.75 8.80 5.48
N ARG A 54 21.16 9.23 6.61
CA ARG A 54 21.84 9.88 7.75
C ARG A 54 22.57 8.92 8.68
N HIS A 55 22.45 7.62 8.45
CA HIS A 55 23.00 6.57 9.33
C HIS A 55 23.99 5.64 8.61
N PRO A 56 25.08 6.18 8.00
CA PRO A 56 26.08 5.37 7.30
C PRO A 56 26.79 4.35 8.21
N GLU A 57 26.85 4.59 9.51
CA GLU A 57 27.44 3.69 10.50
C GLU A 57 26.73 2.34 10.59
N VAL A 58 25.41 2.31 10.34
CA VAL A 58 24.64 1.07 10.36
C VAL A 58 25.04 0.19 9.19
N TRP A 59 25.22 0.77 8.00
CA TRP A 59 25.71 0.04 6.81
C TRP A 59 27.11 -0.52 7.04
N ARG A 60 28.01 0.30 7.58
CA ARG A 60 29.36 -0.17 7.96
C ARG A 60 29.32 -1.31 8.97
N HIS A 61 28.46 -1.21 9.99
CA HIS A 61 28.31 -2.24 11.00
C HIS A 61 27.83 -3.55 10.38
N LEU A 62 26.82 -3.49 9.51
CA LEU A 62 26.26 -4.66 8.81
C LEU A 62 27.24 -5.25 7.78
N ALA A 63 28.07 -4.42 7.14
CA ALA A 63 29.16 -4.85 6.29
C ALA A 63 30.20 -5.67 7.08
N GLN A 64 30.51 -5.24 8.30
CA GLN A 64 31.47 -5.89 9.21
C GLN A 64 30.89 -7.07 9.99
N ARG A 65 29.56 -7.18 10.08
CA ARG A 65 28.85 -8.22 10.84
C ARG A 65 27.93 -9.04 9.93
N PRO A 66 28.48 -9.95 9.09
CA PRO A 66 27.68 -10.80 8.21
C PRO A 66 26.67 -11.67 8.96
N ASP A 67 27.00 -12.04 10.21
CA ASP A 67 26.13 -12.80 11.10
C ASP A 67 24.81 -12.08 11.40
N LEU A 68 24.86 -10.77 11.59
CA LEU A 68 23.68 -9.92 11.80
C LEU A 68 22.98 -9.67 10.47
N ALA A 69 23.73 -9.24 9.44
CA ALA A 69 23.16 -8.88 8.15
C ALA A 69 22.37 -10.03 7.49
N ARG A 70 22.83 -11.28 7.64
CA ARG A 70 22.14 -12.48 7.13
C ARG A 70 20.71 -12.63 7.64
N THR A 71 20.40 -12.10 8.83
CA THR A 71 19.07 -12.22 9.43
C THR A 71 18.06 -11.18 8.94
N ILE A 72 18.51 -10.16 8.22
CA ILE A 72 17.66 -9.12 7.64
C ILE A 72 16.77 -9.73 6.55
N ARG A 73 15.47 -9.42 6.61
CA ARG A 73 14.44 -9.88 5.66
C ARG A 73 13.91 -8.74 4.80
N GLU A 74 13.82 -7.56 5.38
CA GLU A 74 13.22 -6.40 4.73
C GLU A 74 14.16 -5.20 4.86
N VAL A 75 14.42 -4.53 3.74
CA VAL A 75 15.16 -3.28 3.71
C VAL A 75 14.29 -2.20 3.09
N THR A 76 14.08 -1.10 3.81
CA THR A 76 13.44 0.10 3.30
C THR A 76 14.44 1.25 3.33
N LEU A 77 14.85 1.71 2.16
CA LEU A 77 15.65 2.93 1.99
C LEU A 77 14.67 4.09 1.85
N ARG A 78 14.56 4.96 2.86
CA ARG A 78 13.67 6.14 2.81
C ARG A 78 14.27 7.29 3.60
N GLU A 79 14.10 8.52 3.12
CA GLU A 79 14.47 9.67 3.95
C GLU A 79 13.49 9.82 5.12
N SER A 80 14.00 10.22 6.29
CA SER A 80 13.14 10.50 7.45
C SER A 80 12.19 11.64 7.08
N ASP A 81 10.88 11.34 7.05
CA ASP A 81 9.86 12.32 6.72
C ASP A 81 9.93 13.49 7.71
N VAL A 82 10.19 14.70 7.18
CA VAL A 82 10.29 15.94 7.96
C VAL A 82 8.99 16.16 8.77
N SER A 83 7.85 15.72 8.23
CA SER A 83 6.55 15.76 8.89
C SER A 83 6.54 14.91 10.17
N SER A 84 7.21 13.76 10.14
CA SER A 84 7.33 12.87 11.27
C SER A 84 8.25 13.44 12.36
N LEU A 85 9.29 14.21 11.98
CA LEU A 85 10.13 14.95 12.92
C LEU A 85 9.40 16.12 13.58
N LEU A 86 8.58 16.86 12.82
CA LEU A 86 7.80 17.99 13.33
C LEU A 86 6.68 17.56 14.28
N SER A 87 6.12 16.36 14.09
CA SER A 87 5.08 15.82 14.97
C SER A 87 5.59 15.39 16.36
N GLY A 88 6.91 15.26 16.55
CA GLY A 88 7.49 14.76 17.81
C GLY A 88 7.12 13.31 18.17
N GLN A 89 6.43 12.57 17.27
CA GLN A 89 5.88 11.25 17.56
C GLN A 89 6.79 10.08 17.15
N LEU A 90 7.81 10.31 16.32
CA LEU A 90 8.84 9.28 16.13
C LEU A 90 9.71 9.22 17.38
N LYS A 91 9.71 8.06 18.05
CA LYS A 91 10.77 7.73 19.00
C LYS A 91 12.10 7.94 18.27
N PRO A 92 13.05 8.69 18.86
CA PRO A 92 14.35 8.89 18.23
C PRO A 92 14.91 7.53 17.84
N GLU A 93 15.32 7.41 16.58
CA GLU A 93 15.99 6.22 16.10
C GLU A 93 17.13 5.92 17.07
N ARG A 94 17.19 4.68 17.60
CA ARG A 94 18.10 4.30 18.69
C ARG A 94 19.57 4.23 18.24
N TYR A 95 19.90 4.79 17.09
CA TYR A 95 21.22 4.72 16.51
C TYR A 95 22.05 5.93 16.98
N PRO A 96 23.29 5.71 17.43
CA PRO A 96 24.17 6.79 17.84
C PRO A 96 24.45 7.71 16.64
N VAL A 97 24.29 9.03 16.84
CA VAL A 97 24.64 10.02 15.83
C VAL A 97 26.16 10.12 15.73
N VAL A 98 26.73 9.76 14.58
CA VAL A 98 28.18 9.77 14.32
C VAL A 98 28.56 10.99 13.44
N PRO A 99 29.77 11.57 13.60
CA PRO A 99 30.22 12.76 12.85
C PRO A 99 30.15 12.65 11.31
N ARG A 100 29.95 13.82 10.69
CA ARG A 100 29.58 14.06 9.28
C ARG A 100 30.70 13.82 8.24
N ASP A 101 31.86 13.32 8.64
CA ASP A 101 33.05 13.25 7.79
C ASP A 101 33.25 11.89 7.11
N VAL A 102 32.17 11.24 6.66
CA VAL A 102 32.27 9.97 5.93
C VAL A 102 32.24 10.22 4.43
N GLN A 103 33.24 9.68 3.71
CA GLN A 103 33.28 9.73 2.25
C GLN A 103 32.09 8.96 1.63
N PRO A 104 31.27 9.59 0.77
CA PRO A 104 30.08 8.95 0.17
C PRO A 104 30.37 7.61 -0.51
N GLN A 105 31.50 7.51 -1.22
CA GLN A 105 31.96 6.27 -1.87
C GLN A 105 32.07 5.10 -0.88
N ALA A 106 32.68 5.34 0.29
CA ALA A 106 32.85 4.32 1.31
C ALA A 106 31.51 3.84 1.88
N VAL A 107 30.52 4.74 1.98
CA VAL A 107 29.16 4.37 2.41
C VAL A 107 28.48 3.48 1.37
N VAL A 108 28.61 3.78 0.07
CA VAL A 108 28.04 2.96 -1.00
C VAL A 108 28.68 1.57 -1.02
N GLU A 109 30.00 1.49 -0.81
CA GLU A 109 30.71 0.22 -0.63
C GLU A 109 30.20 -0.55 0.59
N ASP A 110 30.05 0.11 1.74
CA ASP A 110 29.48 -0.47 2.95
C ASP A 110 28.05 -1.00 2.71
N ILE A 111 27.20 -0.27 1.99
CA ILE A 111 25.85 -0.71 1.59
C ILE A 111 25.93 -1.97 0.74
N CYS A 112 26.79 -1.98 -0.28
CA CYS A 112 26.93 -3.12 -1.18
C CYS A 112 27.43 -4.37 -0.43
N VAL A 113 28.41 -4.22 0.46
CA VAL A 113 28.91 -5.34 1.28
C VAL A 113 27.83 -5.83 2.24
N ALA A 114 27.11 -4.92 2.91
CA ALA A 114 26.01 -5.27 3.80
C ALA A 114 24.93 -6.07 3.05
N LEU A 115 24.46 -5.58 1.89
CA LEU A 115 23.45 -6.26 1.07
C LEU A 115 23.90 -7.64 0.60
N ARG A 116 25.18 -7.81 0.22
CA ARG A 116 25.73 -9.15 -0.12
C ARG A 116 25.66 -10.11 1.06
N ASN A 117 25.82 -9.61 2.30
CA ASN A 117 25.71 -10.43 3.50
C ASN A 117 24.25 -10.79 3.85
N MET A 118 23.25 -10.10 3.29
CA MET A 118 21.82 -10.36 3.54
C MET A 118 21.30 -11.55 2.71
N SER A 119 21.84 -12.75 2.96
CA SER A 119 21.53 -13.96 2.17
C SER A 119 20.08 -14.48 2.32
N GLN A 120 19.23 -13.76 3.04
CA GLN A 120 17.84 -14.08 3.29
C GLN A 120 16.94 -12.85 3.08
N LEU A 121 17.43 -11.82 2.37
CA LEU A 121 16.65 -10.64 2.02
C LEU A 121 15.47 -11.03 1.14
N LEU A 122 14.24 -10.80 1.63
CA LEU A 122 12.98 -11.10 0.94
C LEU A 122 12.40 -9.86 0.26
N SER A 123 12.56 -8.69 0.87
CA SER A 123 11.96 -7.45 0.39
C SER A 123 12.95 -6.29 0.38
N LEU A 124 12.97 -5.55 -0.73
CA LEU A 124 13.64 -4.27 -0.84
C LEU A 124 12.66 -3.21 -1.33
N THR A 125 12.48 -2.16 -0.52
CA THR A 125 11.74 -0.96 -0.87
C THR A 125 12.69 0.23 -0.92
N TRP A 126 12.70 0.95 -2.03
CA TRP A 126 13.48 2.16 -2.22
C TRP A 126 12.56 3.36 -2.45
N VAL A 127 12.40 4.18 -1.42
CA VAL A 127 11.54 5.37 -1.44
C VAL A 127 12.37 6.62 -1.74
N GLY A 128 11.97 7.34 -2.78
CA GLY A 128 12.66 8.55 -3.22
C GLY A 128 12.10 9.85 -2.63
N PRO A 129 12.93 10.91 -2.55
CA PRO A 129 14.37 10.88 -2.72
C PRO A 129 15.08 10.32 -1.46
N TRP A 130 15.79 9.19 -1.54
CA TRP A 130 16.58 8.68 -0.38
C TRP A 130 17.78 9.59 -0.07
N ASP A 131 18.31 10.22 -1.10
CA ASP A 131 19.30 11.30 -1.02
C ASP A 131 18.76 12.58 -1.66
N PRO A 132 18.01 13.41 -0.92
CA PRO A 132 17.48 14.67 -1.45
C PRO A 132 18.56 15.74 -1.61
N HIS A 133 19.63 15.66 -0.81
CA HIS A 133 20.70 16.66 -0.79
C HIS A 133 21.82 16.34 -1.77
N GLY A 134 21.77 15.17 -2.40
CA GLY A 134 22.75 14.80 -3.41
C GLY A 134 24.12 14.44 -2.86
N LEU A 135 24.20 14.05 -1.59
CA LEU A 135 25.43 13.60 -0.97
C LEU A 135 26.09 12.45 -1.74
N TYR A 136 25.31 11.68 -2.49
CA TYR A 136 25.75 10.55 -3.31
C TYR A 136 25.62 10.81 -4.82
N TYR A 137 25.18 11.99 -5.28
CA TYR A 137 25.16 12.28 -6.73
C TYR A 137 26.58 12.27 -7.33
N ASP A 138 27.58 12.66 -6.55
CA ASP A 138 28.98 12.61 -6.97
C ASP A 138 29.53 11.17 -7.00
N VAL A 139 28.82 10.20 -6.41
CA VAL A 139 29.17 8.78 -6.52
C VAL A 139 28.57 8.23 -7.80
N VAL A 140 29.41 8.24 -8.84
CA VAL A 140 29.12 7.65 -10.15
C VAL A 140 28.55 6.24 -9.96
N ASP A 141 27.37 6.00 -10.53
CA ASP A 141 26.73 4.68 -10.62
C ASP A 141 26.37 4.01 -9.29
N TYR A 142 26.14 4.76 -8.21
CA TYR A 142 25.77 4.11 -6.94
C TYR A 142 24.49 3.23 -7.00
N PRO A 143 23.41 3.57 -7.75
CA PRO A 143 22.25 2.68 -7.89
C PRO A 143 22.63 1.41 -8.65
N HIS A 144 23.49 1.54 -9.67
CA HIS A 144 24.02 0.41 -10.43
C HIS A 144 24.73 -0.57 -9.50
N ASN A 145 25.60 -0.10 -8.61
CA ASN A 145 26.33 -0.94 -7.66
C ASN A 145 25.38 -1.68 -6.71
N VAL A 146 24.33 -1.02 -6.22
CA VAL A 146 23.32 -1.64 -5.37
C VAL A 146 22.54 -2.71 -6.15
N PHE A 147 22.06 -2.42 -7.35
CA PHE A 147 21.34 -3.40 -8.17
C PHE A 147 22.24 -4.54 -8.66
N ASP A 148 23.53 -4.29 -8.88
CA ASP A 148 24.53 -5.33 -9.18
C ASP A 148 24.69 -6.32 -8.04
N VAL A 149 24.58 -5.88 -6.78
CA VAL A 149 24.52 -6.81 -5.65
C VAL A 149 23.20 -7.59 -5.67
N LEU A 150 22.07 -6.89 -5.84
CA LEU A 150 20.74 -7.47 -5.71
C LEU A 150 20.40 -8.49 -6.80
N ARG A 151 20.95 -8.36 -8.03
CA ARG A 151 20.74 -9.36 -9.09
C ARG A 151 21.27 -10.75 -8.76
N HIS A 152 22.16 -10.86 -7.76
CA HIS A 152 22.68 -12.14 -7.27
C HIS A 152 21.91 -12.66 -6.05
N SER A 153 20.88 -11.94 -5.59
CA SER A 153 20.01 -12.39 -4.51
C SER A 153 19.04 -13.44 -5.05
N ASN A 154 19.09 -14.64 -4.49
CA ASN A 154 18.16 -15.73 -4.80
C ASN A 154 16.94 -15.78 -3.87
N THR A 155 16.89 -14.89 -2.88
CA THR A 155 15.81 -14.85 -1.88
C THR A 155 14.90 -13.64 -2.04
N LEU A 156 15.27 -12.67 -2.87
CA LEU A 156 14.48 -11.47 -3.06
C LEU A 156 13.18 -11.81 -3.79
N LEU A 157 12.04 -11.58 -3.14
CA LEU A 157 10.71 -11.84 -3.67
C LEU A 157 9.93 -10.55 -3.96
N HIS A 158 10.25 -9.47 -3.25
CA HIS A 158 9.54 -8.20 -3.36
C HIS A 158 10.54 -7.09 -3.67
N LEU A 159 10.28 -6.39 -4.78
CA LEU A 159 11.06 -5.23 -5.19
C LEU A 159 10.14 -4.06 -5.43
N GLU A 160 10.39 -2.98 -4.69
CA GLU A 160 9.64 -1.74 -4.81
C GLU A 160 10.58 -0.56 -5.00
N ILE A 161 10.49 0.13 -6.13
CA ILE A 161 11.27 1.33 -6.44
C ILE A 161 10.32 2.52 -6.64
N LEU A 162 10.24 3.35 -5.61
CA LEU A 162 9.42 4.57 -5.58
C LEU A 162 10.24 5.84 -5.81
N ASP A 163 11.57 5.74 -5.98
CA ASP A 163 12.44 6.84 -6.39
C ASP A 163 12.52 6.92 -7.92
N THR A 164 11.91 7.95 -8.49
CA THR A 164 11.88 8.17 -9.94
C THR A 164 13.24 8.53 -10.53
N ARG A 165 14.23 8.89 -9.70
CA ARG A 165 15.56 9.32 -10.12
C ARG A 165 16.54 8.17 -10.31
N LEU A 166 16.25 6.97 -9.78
CA LEU A 166 17.12 5.79 -9.91
C LEU A 166 17.03 5.13 -11.28
N LEU A 167 16.10 5.60 -12.09
CA LEU A 167 15.73 5.03 -13.36
C LEU A 167 16.24 5.97 -14.45
N PRO A 168 16.98 5.44 -15.44
CA PRO A 168 17.52 6.28 -16.52
C PRO A 168 16.36 6.99 -17.23
N ILE A 169 16.38 8.32 -17.18
CA ILE A 169 15.43 9.17 -17.90
C ILE A 169 16.00 9.43 -19.29
N ALA A 170 15.26 9.08 -20.35
CA ALA A 170 15.66 9.38 -21.72
C ALA A 170 15.97 10.88 -21.90
N GLY A 171 17.16 11.18 -22.43
CA GLY A 171 17.52 12.51 -22.90
C GLY A 171 18.11 13.46 -21.86
N SER A 172 18.30 13.04 -20.60
CA SER A 172 19.13 13.83 -19.68
C SER A 172 20.60 13.60 -20.01
N GLN A 173 21.31 14.65 -20.44
CA GLN A 173 22.76 14.61 -20.65
C GLN A 173 23.55 14.28 -19.37
N ASP A 174 22.91 14.47 -18.21
CA ASP A 174 23.47 14.21 -16.87
C ASP A 174 22.90 12.93 -16.21
N GLY A 175 22.20 12.09 -16.96
CA GLY A 175 21.66 10.82 -16.46
C GLY A 175 22.74 9.73 -16.36
N PRO A 176 22.54 8.69 -15.52
CA PRO A 176 23.44 7.54 -15.50
C PRO A 176 23.59 6.97 -16.92
N PRO A 177 24.76 6.45 -17.28
CA PRO A 177 25.11 6.03 -18.64
C PRO A 177 24.12 5.00 -19.18
N GLU A 178 23.16 5.57 -19.92
CA GLU A 178 22.27 5.03 -20.94
C GLU A 178 21.39 3.83 -20.56
N ALA A 179 20.28 3.71 -21.26
CA ALA A 179 19.33 2.60 -21.23
C ALA A 179 19.96 1.31 -21.78
N SER A 180 21.14 0.95 -21.30
CA SER A 180 21.85 -0.27 -21.66
C SER A 180 21.05 -1.46 -21.13
N ASP A 181 20.86 -2.45 -22.00
CA ASP A 181 20.28 -3.73 -21.63
C ASP A 181 21.10 -4.45 -20.54
N ASP A 182 22.31 -3.95 -20.25
CA ASP A 182 23.17 -4.42 -19.17
C ASP A 182 22.89 -3.79 -17.80
N TYR A 183 21.94 -2.86 -17.66
CA TYR A 183 21.64 -2.26 -16.36
C TYR A 183 21.20 -3.34 -15.34
N PRO A 184 21.86 -3.46 -14.16
CA PRO A 184 21.69 -4.60 -13.28
C PRO A 184 20.26 -4.84 -12.78
N LEU A 185 19.45 -3.79 -12.66
CA LEU A 185 18.04 -3.89 -12.28
C LEU A 185 17.28 -4.87 -13.19
N TRP A 186 17.58 -4.86 -14.49
CA TRP A 186 16.92 -5.71 -15.49
C TRP A 186 17.28 -7.19 -15.41
N ARG A 187 18.30 -7.51 -14.62
CA ARG A 187 18.78 -8.87 -14.40
C ARG A 187 18.24 -9.49 -13.11
N ILE A 188 17.54 -8.72 -12.28
CA ILE A 188 16.80 -9.25 -11.12
C ILE A 188 15.61 -10.07 -11.66
N GLY A 189 15.36 -11.24 -11.06
CA GLY A 189 14.33 -12.18 -11.48
C GLY A 189 13.64 -12.87 -10.30
N ASP A 190 12.76 -13.82 -10.62
CA ASP A 190 12.02 -14.64 -9.65
C ASP A 190 11.18 -13.85 -8.61
N LEU A 191 10.79 -12.63 -8.95
CA LEU A 191 10.00 -11.76 -8.08
C LEU A 191 8.51 -12.18 -8.03
N GLN A 192 7.90 -12.02 -6.87
CA GLN A 192 6.45 -12.17 -6.63
C GLN A 192 5.72 -10.83 -6.56
N THR A 193 6.41 -9.77 -6.12
CA THR A 193 5.87 -8.41 -6.10
C THR A 193 6.84 -7.46 -6.77
N ILE A 194 6.32 -6.69 -7.74
CA ILE A 194 7.03 -5.59 -8.37
C ILE A 194 6.20 -4.33 -8.19
N SER A 195 6.81 -3.29 -7.62
CA SER A 195 6.22 -1.96 -7.49
C SER A 195 7.16 -0.91 -8.07
N PHE A 196 6.72 -0.18 -9.08
CA PHE A 196 7.50 0.89 -9.69
C PHE A 196 6.70 2.17 -9.73
N ARG A 197 7.21 3.23 -9.09
CA ARG A 197 6.58 4.54 -9.18
C ARG A 197 6.68 5.09 -10.59
N GLN A 198 7.81 4.89 -11.25
CA GLN A 198 8.02 5.20 -12.65
C GLN A 198 8.81 4.05 -13.25
N LEU A 199 8.63 3.74 -14.53
CA LEU A 199 9.56 2.88 -15.27
C LEU A 199 10.41 3.77 -16.19
N PRO A 200 11.66 3.37 -16.49
CA PRO A 200 12.46 4.01 -17.52
C PRO A 200 11.67 4.10 -18.81
N SER A 201 11.81 5.23 -19.50
CA SER A 201 11.21 5.45 -20.81
C SER A 201 11.57 4.33 -21.80
N SER A 202 10.73 4.15 -22.82
CA SER A 202 10.71 3.14 -23.91
C SER A 202 12.02 2.77 -24.61
N GLN A 203 13.15 3.40 -24.28
CA GLN A 203 14.44 3.18 -24.93
C GLN A 203 15.02 1.77 -24.69
N SER A 204 14.56 1.03 -23.67
CA SER A 204 14.86 -0.41 -23.55
C SER A 204 13.58 -1.23 -23.30
N ARG A 205 12.75 -1.31 -24.34
CA ARG A 205 11.63 -2.25 -24.40
C ARG A 205 12.11 -3.69 -24.15
N GLU A 206 13.24 -4.07 -24.75
CA GLU A 206 13.79 -5.42 -24.65
C GLU A 206 14.26 -5.75 -23.23
N ALA A 207 14.97 -4.86 -22.53
CA ALA A 207 15.37 -5.14 -21.15
C ALA A 207 14.19 -5.12 -20.19
N THR A 208 13.19 -4.25 -20.40
CA THR A 208 11.98 -4.25 -19.56
C THR A 208 11.18 -5.53 -19.75
N GLN A 209 11.00 -5.99 -21.01
CA GLN A 209 10.39 -7.29 -21.31
C GLN A 209 11.21 -8.44 -20.74
N GLY A 210 12.53 -8.39 -20.84
CA GLY A 210 13.44 -9.38 -20.27
C GLY A 210 13.33 -9.44 -18.74
N PHE A 211 13.26 -8.30 -18.07
CA PHE A 211 13.08 -8.18 -16.62
C PHE A 211 11.79 -8.85 -16.15
N PHE A 212 10.66 -8.48 -16.75
CA PHE A 212 9.38 -9.10 -16.42
C PHE A 212 9.32 -10.59 -16.81
N GLY A 213 9.94 -10.96 -17.93
CA GLY A 213 10.04 -12.35 -18.38
C GLY A 213 10.84 -13.26 -17.44
N ARG A 214 11.67 -12.69 -16.56
CA ARG A 214 12.39 -13.43 -15.50
C ARG A 214 11.55 -13.63 -14.24
N SER A 215 10.39 -12.98 -14.12
CA SER A 215 9.54 -13.03 -12.92
C SER A 215 8.16 -13.60 -13.27
N LEU A 216 8.12 -14.84 -13.78
CA LEU A 216 6.86 -15.48 -14.20
C LEU A 216 5.92 -15.83 -13.04
N ASN A 217 6.44 -15.87 -11.81
CA ASN A 217 5.67 -16.12 -10.59
C ASN A 217 5.09 -14.84 -9.98
N LEU A 218 5.05 -13.74 -10.74
CA LEU A 218 4.54 -12.46 -10.26
C LEU A 218 3.07 -12.56 -9.87
N SER A 219 2.77 -12.24 -8.60
CA SER A 219 1.41 -12.18 -8.06
C SER A 219 0.92 -10.75 -7.89
N ASN A 220 1.82 -9.79 -7.68
CA ASN A 220 1.48 -8.39 -7.44
C ASN A 220 2.28 -7.48 -8.38
N LEU A 221 1.59 -6.64 -9.15
CA LEU A 221 2.18 -5.67 -10.07
C LEU A 221 1.63 -4.27 -9.80
N LEU A 222 2.47 -3.36 -9.31
CA LEU A 222 2.09 -1.99 -9.00
C LEU A 222 2.92 -1.01 -9.84
N LEU A 223 2.25 -0.13 -10.60
CA LEU A 223 2.87 0.71 -11.62
C LEU A 223 2.26 2.12 -11.57
N HIS A 224 3.01 3.14 -11.14
CA HIS A 224 2.46 4.48 -10.85
C HIS A 224 2.78 5.60 -11.87
N HIS A 225 3.26 5.28 -13.07
CA HIS A 225 3.50 6.26 -14.16
C HIS A 225 3.48 5.55 -15.53
N PRO A 226 3.31 6.26 -16.68
CA PRO A 226 3.35 5.69 -18.02
C PRO A 226 4.51 4.74 -18.23
N ILE A 227 4.12 3.53 -18.57
CA ILE A 227 4.95 2.52 -19.20
C ILE A 227 4.75 2.68 -20.70
N ASP A 228 5.76 2.31 -21.49
CA ASP A 228 5.57 2.06 -22.90
C ASP A 228 4.34 1.13 -23.08
N PRO A 229 3.27 1.57 -23.76
CA PRO A 229 2.05 0.79 -23.94
C PRO A 229 2.32 -0.61 -24.49
N SER A 230 3.38 -0.77 -25.29
CA SER A 230 3.76 -2.02 -25.93
C SER A 230 4.28 -3.09 -24.97
N ILE A 231 4.62 -2.72 -23.73
CA ILE A 231 4.98 -3.67 -22.68
C ILE A 231 3.76 -4.53 -22.33
N TYR A 232 2.61 -3.91 -22.09
CA TYR A 232 1.34 -4.60 -21.76
C TYR A 232 0.91 -5.62 -22.81
N GLU A 233 1.24 -5.42 -24.08
CA GLU A 233 0.88 -6.33 -25.15
C GLU A 233 1.58 -7.69 -25.03
N THR A 234 2.81 -7.68 -24.49
CA THR A 234 3.70 -8.84 -24.45
C THR A 234 3.76 -9.54 -23.10
N LEU A 235 3.37 -8.87 -22.02
CA LEU A 235 3.43 -9.44 -20.68
C LEU A 235 2.30 -10.45 -20.45
N HIS A 236 2.67 -11.59 -19.85
CA HIS A 236 1.74 -12.60 -19.39
C HIS A 236 2.23 -13.21 -18.08
N PHE A 237 1.41 -13.08 -17.04
CA PHE A 237 1.72 -13.53 -15.69
C PHE A 237 0.61 -14.49 -15.23
N PRO A 238 0.84 -15.81 -15.25
CA PRO A 238 -0.22 -16.79 -14.98
C PRO A 238 -0.77 -16.74 -13.56
N ASN A 239 -0.01 -16.18 -12.61
CA ASN A 239 -0.35 -16.12 -11.18
C ASN A 239 -0.68 -14.70 -10.71
N LEU A 240 -0.96 -13.77 -11.61
CA LEU A 240 -1.20 -12.38 -11.26
C LEU A 240 -2.54 -12.23 -10.53
N LEU A 241 -2.48 -11.78 -9.28
CA LEU A 241 -3.65 -11.62 -8.40
C LEU A 241 -3.97 -10.14 -8.17
N CYS A 242 -2.95 -9.30 -7.98
CA CYS A 242 -3.11 -7.88 -7.68
C CYS A 242 -2.45 -7.02 -8.76
N VAL A 243 -3.21 -6.05 -9.27
CA VAL A 243 -2.72 -5.07 -10.24
C VAL A 243 -3.07 -3.67 -9.75
N GLU A 244 -2.06 -2.83 -9.58
CA GLU A 244 -2.21 -1.41 -9.34
C GLU A 244 -1.63 -0.60 -10.50
N LEU A 245 -2.47 0.23 -11.12
CA LEU A 245 -2.12 1.13 -12.21
C LEU A 245 -2.50 2.55 -11.79
N SER A 246 -1.50 3.41 -11.56
CA SER A 246 -1.76 4.85 -11.39
C SER A 246 -1.24 5.60 -12.60
N THR A 247 -2.16 6.22 -13.34
CA THR A 247 -1.79 6.85 -14.61
C THR A 247 -1.43 8.32 -14.45
N ARG A 248 -1.92 9.00 -13.39
CA ARG A 248 -1.87 10.45 -13.20
C ARG A 248 -2.07 11.27 -14.50
N GLY A 249 -2.89 10.75 -15.43
CA GLY A 249 -3.16 11.36 -16.74
C GLY A 249 -2.08 11.21 -17.82
N ALA A 250 -0.98 10.50 -17.55
CA ALA A 250 0.21 10.47 -18.39
C ALA A 250 0.32 9.24 -19.32
N PHE A 251 -0.56 8.25 -19.19
CA PHE A 251 -0.58 7.06 -20.08
C PHE A 251 -0.97 7.40 -21.53
N GLY A 252 -1.79 8.43 -21.73
CA GLY A 252 -2.46 8.69 -23.00
C GLY A 252 -3.37 7.54 -23.45
N ASN A 253 -4.14 7.76 -24.51
CA ASN A 253 -5.15 6.78 -24.97
C ASN A 253 -4.54 5.43 -25.40
N PHE A 254 -3.29 5.41 -25.90
CA PHE A 254 -2.62 4.18 -26.32
C PHE A 254 -2.19 3.34 -25.13
N GLY A 255 -1.60 3.96 -24.10
CA GLY A 255 -1.18 3.28 -22.87
C GLY A 255 -2.35 2.62 -22.16
N GLU A 256 -3.46 3.36 -22.02
CA GLU A 256 -4.62 2.81 -21.34
C GLU A 256 -5.29 1.67 -22.13
N ARG A 257 -5.27 1.71 -23.47
CA ARG A 257 -5.74 0.59 -24.30
C ARG A 257 -4.84 -0.64 -24.16
N GLY A 258 -3.52 -0.45 -24.10
CA GLY A 258 -2.58 -1.53 -23.82
C GLY A 258 -2.84 -2.16 -22.45
N ALA A 259 -2.96 -1.34 -21.41
CA ALA A 259 -3.31 -1.79 -20.05
C ALA A 259 -4.66 -2.51 -20.00
N LEU A 260 -5.67 -2.03 -20.72
CA LEU A 260 -6.97 -2.69 -20.84
C LEU A 260 -6.84 -4.10 -21.44
N GLN A 261 -6.14 -4.23 -22.58
CA GLN A 261 -5.90 -5.54 -23.21
C GLN A 261 -5.08 -6.47 -22.33
N PHE A 262 -4.15 -5.93 -21.55
CA PHE A 262 -3.42 -6.69 -20.55
C PHE A 262 -4.37 -7.24 -19.49
N LEU A 263 -5.23 -6.41 -18.88
CA LEU A 263 -6.20 -6.86 -17.89
C LEU A 263 -7.15 -7.93 -18.46
N GLU A 264 -7.62 -7.76 -19.70
CA GLU A 264 -8.49 -8.75 -20.39
C GLU A 264 -7.83 -10.13 -20.54
N LYS A 265 -6.50 -10.22 -20.59
CA LYS A 265 -5.75 -11.48 -20.67
C LYS A 265 -5.52 -12.15 -19.31
N HIS A 266 -5.67 -11.41 -18.21
CA HIS A 266 -5.32 -11.89 -16.86
C HIS A 266 -6.57 -12.20 -16.05
N VAL A 267 -7.17 -13.35 -16.32
CA VAL A 267 -8.42 -13.80 -15.68
C VAL A 267 -8.30 -14.08 -14.18
N THR A 268 -7.07 -14.24 -13.68
CA THR A 268 -6.76 -14.54 -12.27
C THR A 268 -6.75 -13.31 -11.36
N VAL A 269 -6.85 -12.10 -11.90
CA VAL A 269 -6.77 -10.87 -11.11
C VAL A 269 -7.97 -10.80 -10.15
N GLU A 270 -7.66 -10.77 -8.87
CA GLU A 270 -8.59 -10.63 -7.75
C GLU A 270 -8.70 -9.18 -7.27
N GLU A 271 -7.61 -8.41 -7.34
CA GLU A 271 -7.56 -7.02 -6.90
C GLU A 271 -7.09 -6.11 -8.04
N LEU A 272 -7.93 -5.12 -8.38
CA LEU A 272 -7.60 -4.10 -9.37
C LEU A 272 -7.73 -2.71 -8.74
N THR A 273 -6.62 -2.00 -8.68
CA THR A 273 -6.57 -0.56 -8.45
C THR A 273 -6.16 0.13 -9.74
N TRP A 274 -7.04 0.92 -10.36
CA TRP A 274 -6.72 1.69 -11.54
C TRP A 274 -7.31 3.09 -11.48
N TYR A 275 -6.53 4.05 -10.97
CA TYR A 275 -6.98 5.42 -10.75
C TYR A 275 -5.88 6.48 -10.97
N PRO A 276 -6.17 7.58 -11.71
CA PRO A 276 -7.37 7.77 -12.53
C PRO A 276 -7.34 6.86 -13.78
N VAL A 277 -8.52 6.52 -14.30
CA VAL A 277 -8.69 5.83 -15.60
C VAL A 277 -9.64 6.62 -16.50
N ASN A 278 -9.33 6.66 -17.79
CA ASN A 278 -10.17 7.29 -18.79
C ASN A 278 -11.58 6.72 -18.82
N THR A 279 -12.53 7.63 -18.70
CA THR A 279 -13.96 7.31 -18.54
C THR A 279 -14.62 6.71 -19.78
N MET A 280 -13.93 6.65 -20.92
CA MET A 280 -14.41 6.03 -22.16
C MET A 280 -13.99 4.57 -22.33
N LEU A 281 -13.14 4.06 -21.43
CA LEU A 281 -12.67 2.68 -21.49
C LEU A 281 -13.71 1.75 -20.86
N THR A 282 -13.86 0.59 -21.49
CA THR A 282 -14.74 -0.49 -21.04
C THR A 282 -14.03 -1.81 -21.29
N LEU A 283 -14.11 -2.73 -20.34
CA LEU A 283 -13.60 -4.09 -20.53
C LEU A 283 -14.51 -4.88 -21.46
N ARG A 284 -13.95 -5.86 -22.17
CA ARG A 284 -14.77 -6.88 -22.86
C ARG A 284 -15.68 -7.60 -21.86
N PRO A 285 -16.91 -7.96 -22.26
CA PRO A 285 -17.77 -8.80 -21.45
C PRO A 285 -17.06 -10.09 -21.02
N GLY A 286 -17.10 -10.39 -19.73
CA GLY A 286 -16.57 -11.61 -19.13
C GLY A 286 -15.15 -11.46 -18.57
N SER A 287 -14.55 -10.27 -18.71
CA SER A 287 -13.19 -9.99 -18.23
C SER A 287 -13.13 -9.97 -16.71
N LEU A 288 -12.00 -10.36 -16.14
CA LEU A 288 -11.74 -10.36 -14.69
C LEU A 288 -12.81 -11.14 -13.89
N PRO A 289 -13.02 -12.44 -14.18
CA PRO A 289 -14.02 -13.27 -13.51
C PRO A 289 -13.75 -13.43 -12.01
N ALA A 290 -12.48 -13.42 -11.60
CA ALA A 290 -12.05 -13.61 -10.21
C ALA A 290 -12.04 -12.31 -9.37
N LEU A 291 -12.46 -11.18 -9.95
CA LEU A 291 -12.33 -9.87 -9.31
C LEU A 291 -13.14 -9.79 -8.00
N ARG A 292 -12.43 -9.50 -6.91
CA ARG A 292 -12.97 -9.29 -5.55
C ARG A 292 -12.89 -7.83 -5.14
N LYS A 293 -11.85 -7.11 -5.54
CA LYS A 293 -11.64 -5.71 -5.17
C LYS A 293 -11.43 -4.83 -6.39
N LEU A 294 -12.20 -3.74 -6.46
CA LEU A 294 -12.15 -2.77 -7.55
C LEU A 294 -12.06 -1.35 -7.01
N ILE A 295 -10.90 -0.72 -7.21
CA ILE A 295 -10.68 0.71 -6.93
C ILE A 295 -10.37 1.40 -8.25
N THR A 296 -11.28 2.23 -8.76
CA THR A 296 -11.14 2.81 -10.09
C THR A 296 -11.95 4.10 -10.25
N SER A 297 -12.14 4.65 -11.45
CA SER A 297 -13.06 5.78 -11.63
C SER A 297 -14.52 5.31 -11.77
N ASP A 298 -15.47 6.14 -11.35
CA ASP A 298 -16.92 5.84 -11.37
C ASP A 298 -17.35 5.14 -12.69
N LYS A 299 -17.11 5.76 -13.85
CA LYS A 299 -17.56 5.19 -15.15
C LYS A 299 -16.92 3.84 -15.49
N PHE A 300 -15.66 3.62 -15.10
CA PHE A 300 -15.02 2.33 -15.35
C PHE A 300 -15.57 1.26 -14.40
N ALA A 301 -15.77 1.60 -13.11
CA ALA A 301 -16.42 0.73 -12.14
C ALA A 301 -17.79 0.30 -12.64
N TRP A 302 -18.57 1.25 -13.17
CA TRP A 302 -19.86 1.00 -13.80
C TRP A 302 -19.80 -0.02 -14.94
N SER A 303 -18.81 0.09 -15.82
CA SER A 303 -18.65 -0.87 -16.93
C SER A 303 -18.38 -2.30 -16.45
N VAL A 304 -17.72 -2.45 -15.30
CA VAL A 304 -17.44 -3.77 -14.69
C VAL A 304 -18.67 -4.32 -13.98
N VAL A 305 -19.35 -3.49 -13.19
CA VAL A 305 -20.51 -3.91 -12.37
C VAL A 305 -21.73 -4.23 -13.25
N THR A 306 -21.88 -3.57 -14.40
CA THR A 306 -22.98 -3.83 -15.35
C THR A 306 -22.70 -4.99 -16.32
N ASP A 307 -21.50 -5.59 -16.28
CA ASP A 307 -21.19 -6.75 -17.09
C ASP A 307 -21.72 -8.03 -16.44
N PHE A 308 -22.94 -8.41 -16.82
CA PHE A 308 -23.65 -9.61 -16.35
C PHE A 308 -23.20 -10.92 -17.01
N SER A 309 -22.21 -10.88 -17.92
CA SER A 309 -21.73 -12.10 -18.56
C SER A 309 -20.90 -12.97 -17.61
N VAL A 310 -20.47 -12.43 -16.46
CA VAL A 310 -19.78 -13.17 -15.41
C VAL A 310 -20.21 -12.70 -14.02
N ALA A 311 -20.45 -13.67 -13.13
CA ALA A 311 -20.70 -13.38 -11.71
C ALA A 311 -19.36 -13.19 -10.99
N ARG A 312 -19.12 -11.99 -10.47
CA ARG A 312 -17.88 -11.64 -9.75
C ARG A 312 -18.11 -11.67 -8.23
N PRO A 313 -17.20 -12.25 -7.44
CA PRO A 313 -17.30 -12.27 -5.98
C PRO A 313 -16.84 -10.94 -5.36
N LEU A 314 -17.49 -9.82 -5.71
CA LEU A 314 -17.07 -8.49 -5.28
C LEU A 314 -17.21 -8.31 -3.76
N GLU A 315 -16.08 -8.01 -3.12
CA GLU A 315 -15.91 -7.72 -1.70
C GLU A 315 -15.66 -6.23 -1.46
N CYS A 316 -15.05 -5.53 -2.43
CA CYS A 316 -14.76 -4.10 -2.35
C CYS A 316 -15.02 -3.39 -3.69
N ILE A 317 -15.74 -2.26 -3.64
CA ILE A 317 -15.94 -1.36 -4.79
C ILE A 317 -15.70 0.09 -4.32
N SER A 318 -14.94 0.87 -5.08
CA SER A 318 -14.59 2.24 -4.70
C SER A 318 -14.87 3.28 -5.77
N GLN A 319 -14.94 4.54 -5.33
CA GLN A 319 -15.16 5.77 -6.12
C GLN A 319 -16.49 5.82 -6.89
N LEU A 320 -17.56 5.25 -6.31
CA LEU A 320 -18.88 5.31 -6.92
C LEU A 320 -19.58 6.65 -6.62
N SER A 321 -20.34 7.13 -7.59
CA SER A 321 -21.38 8.14 -7.37
C SER A 321 -22.72 7.45 -7.08
N LEU A 322 -23.27 7.63 -5.88
CA LEU A 322 -24.50 6.99 -5.43
C LEU A 322 -25.75 7.80 -5.80
N ASN A 323 -26.44 7.36 -6.85
CA ASN A 323 -27.76 7.86 -7.26
C ASN A 323 -28.73 6.67 -7.45
N GLU A 324 -29.99 6.95 -7.82
CA GLU A 324 -31.01 5.91 -8.02
C GLU A 324 -30.63 4.88 -9.09
N ALA A 325 -29.96 5.32 -10.17
CA ALA A 325 -29.47 4.40 -11.21
C ALA A 325 -28.35 3.50 -10.68
N THR A 326 -27.42 4.05 -9.87
CA THR A 326 -26.38 3.28 -9.16
C THR A 326 -26.97 2.22 -8.27
N LEU A 327 -27.96 2.58 -7.48
CA LEU A 327 -28.64 1.65 -6.60
C LEU A 327 -29.38 0.55 -7.37
N ALA A 328 -30.01 0.88 -8.50
CA ALA A 328 -30.68 -0.10 -9.34
C ALA A 328 -29.71 -1.16 -9.89
N VAL A 329 -28.49 -0.76 -10.25
CA VAL A 329 -27.46 -1.71 -10.71
C VAL A 329 -26.79 -2.43 -9.55
N LEU A 330 -26.50 -1.75 -8.45
CA LEU A 330 -26.00 -2.41 -7.24
C LEU A 330 -26.98 -3.45 -6.69
N ALA A 331 -28.29 -3.29 -6.93
CA ALA A 331 -29.29 -4.30 -6.59
C ALA A 331 -29.22 -5.58 -7.45
N THR A 332 -28.49 -5.55 -8.57
CA THR A 332 -28.33 -6.71 -9.47
C THR A 332 -27.08 -7.54 -9.17
N ILE A 333 -26.15 -7.03 -8.34
CA ILE A 333 -24.97 -7.79 -7.93
C ILE A 333 -25.26 -8.62 -6.67
N ASP A 334 -24.49 -9.69 -6.48
CA ASP A 334 -24.51 -10.46 -5.23
C ASP A 334 -23.85 -9.66 -4.10
N GLY A 335 -24.66 -8.89 -3.38
CA GLY A 335 -24.23 -8.09 -2.24
C GLY A 335 -23.83 -8.88 -1.00
N SER A 336 -23.98 -10.21 -0.98
CA SER A 336 -23.72 -11.01 0.23
C SER A 336 -22.25 -10.96 0.69
N ARG A 337 -21.33 -10.74 -0.26
CA ARG A 337 -19.87 -10.65 -0.03
C ARG A 337 -19.33 -9.24 0.08
N LEU A 338 -20.09 -8.22 -0.33
CA LEU A 338 -19.61 -6.83 -0.28
C LEU A 338 -19.39 -6.42 1.17
N ARG A 339 -18.17 -5.98 1.49
CA ARG A 339 -17.72 -5.57 2.84
C ARG A 339 -17.19 -4.14 2.88
N ASP A 340 -16.55 -3.68 1.79
CA ASP A 340 -15.99 -2.33 1.67
C ASP A 340 -16.65 -1.60 0.49
N LEU A 341 -17.25 -0.44 0.75
CA LEU A 341 -17.83 0.39 -0.29
C LEU A 341 -17.41 1.84 -0.10
N ARG A 342 -16.86 2.43 -1.15
CA ARG A 342 -16.36 3.80 -1.12
C ARG A 342 -17.09 4.66 -2.12
N ILE A 343 -17.69 5.72 -1.60
CA ILE A 343 -18.65 6.57 -2.29
C ILE A 343 -18.05 7.96 -2.35
N TRP A 344 -17.70 8.39 -3.55
CA TRP A 344 -17.17 9.73 -3.78
C TRP A 344 -18.24 10.81 -3.60
N LYS A 345 -19.45 10.52 -4.05
CA LYS A 345 -20.59 11.44 -4.03
C LYS A 345 -21.89 10.66 -3.86
N TYR A 346 -22.87 11.22 -3.17
CA TYR A 346 -24.23 10.67 -3.11
C TYR A 346 -25.28 11.77 -3.29
N SER A 347 -26.51 11.38 -3.64
CA SER A 347 -27.65 12.29 -3.81
C SER A 347 -28.72 12.01 -2.74
N GLY A 348 -28.60 12.66 -1.59
CA GLY A 348 -29.56 12.60 -0.48
C GLY A 348 -29.48 11.34 0.40
N LEU A 349 -29.93 11.45 1.65
CA LEU A 349 -29.84 10.37 2.66
C LEU A 349 -30.71 9.15 2.34
N ARG A 350 -31.75 9.31 1.53
CA ARG A 350 -32.57 8.19 1.06
C ARG A 350 -31.73 7.12 0.34
N ASN A 351 -30.74 7.54 -0.44
CA ASN A 351 -29.88 6.62 -1.16
C ASN A 351 -28.96 5.85 -0.20
N ILE A 352 -28.51 6.50 0.88
CA ILE A 352 -27.74 5.85 1.96
C ILE A 352 -28.61 4.82 2.69
N HIS A 353 -29.89 5.11 2.94
CA HIS A 353 -30.83 4.14 3.53
C HIS A 353 -31.01 2.91 2.64
N GLN A 354 -31.27 3.13 1.34
CA GLN A 354 -31.43 2.03 0.39
C GLN A 354 -30.14 1.22 0.26
N LEU A 355 -28.98 1.86 0.32
CA LEU A 355 -27.70 1.18 0.32
C LEU A 355 -27.53 0.24 1.52
N ALA A 356 -27.92 0.69 2.72
CA ALA A 356 -27.89 -0.14 3.93
C ALA A 356 -28.81 -1.37 3.81
N GLU A 357 -29.97 -1.23 3.14
CA GLU A 357 -30.89 -2.33 2.86
C GLU A 357 -30.32 -3.34 1.86
N LEU A 358 -29.62 -2.85 0.82
CA LEU A 358 -28.98 -3.70 -0.19
C LEU A 358 -27.78 -4.47 0.38
N PHE A 359 -27.00 -3.85 1.27
CA PHE A 359 -25.75 -4.41 1.79
C PHE A 359 -25.69 -4.41 3.32
N PRO A 360 -26.51 -5.26 3.99
CA PRO A 360 -26.56 -5.32 5.46
C PRO A 360 -25.26 -5.81 6.12
N ASN A 361 -24.39 -6.45 5.34
CA ASN A 361 -23.09 -6.95 5.78
C ASN A 361 -21.93 -5.97 5.52
N LEU A 362 -22.21 -4.73 5.09
CA LEU A 362 -21.17 -3.73 4.85
C LEU A 362 -20.45 -3.37 6.16
N GLU A 363 -19.12 -3.50 6.15
CA GLU A 363 -18.25 -3.30 7.33
C GLU A 363 -17.48 -1.98 7.24
N VAL A 364 -17.10 -1.58 6.02
CA VAL A 364 -16.38 -0.33 5.72
C VAL A 364 -17.20 0.50 4.75
N LEU A 365 -17.50 1.73 5.13
CA LEU A 365 -18.07 2.74 4.26
C LEU A 365 -17.11 3.92 4.20
N GLU A 366 -16.69 4.32 3.01
CA GLU A 366 -15.98 5.59 2.81
C GLU A 366 -16.94 6.57 2.13
N ALA A 367 -17.14 7.75 2.72
CA ALA A 367 -18.04 8.75 2.16
C ALA A 367 -17.58 10.17 2.56
N PRO A 368 -16.59 10.74 1.86
CA PRO A 368 -15.97 12.02 2.24
C PRO A 368 -16.97 13.16 2.35
N THR A 369 -18.00 13.16 1.49
CA THR A 369 -19.05 14.19 1.48
C THR A 369 -20.15 13.97 2.50
N LEU A 370 -20.19 12.83 3.21
CA LEU A 370 -21.22 12.55 4.21
C LEU A 370 -21.06 13.49 5.40
N GLY A 371 -22.10 14.28 5.68
CA GLY A 371 -22.10 15.31 6.72
C GLY A 371 -21.63 16.69 6.27
N ILE A 372 -21.23 16.86 4.99
CA ILE A 372 -21.07 18.20 4.42
C ILE A 372 -22.47 18.73 4.12
N SER A 373 -22.83 19.90 4.67
CA SER A 373 -24.05 20.60 4.26
C SER A 373 -23.89 21.10 2.82
N THR A 374 -24.25 20.28 1.83
CA THR A 374 -24.37 20.77 0.46
C THR A 374 -25.56 21.72 0.35
N ARG A 375 -25.66 22.49 -0.74
CA ARG A 375 -26.84 23.33 -0.99
C ARG A 375 -28.13 22.50 -1.01
N GLU A 376 -28.07 21.30 -1.58
CA GLU A 376 -29.20 20.35 -1.58
C GLU A 376 -29.55 19.90 -0.16
N ASP A 377 -28.55 19.61 0.68
CA ASP A 377 -28.80 19.24 2.09
C ASP A 377 -29.35 20.40 2.91
N ALA A 378 -28.91 21.63 2.63
CA ALA A 378 -29.44 22.83 3.27
C ALA A 378 -30.91 23.09 2.89
N ASP A 379 -31.27 22.85 1.63
CA ASP A 379 -32.65 22.94 1.15
C ASP A 379 -33.53 21.84 1.78
N MET A 380 -32.96 20.67 2.09
CA MET A 380 -33.65 19.54 2.75
C MET A 380 -33.65 19.61 4.28
N GLY A 381 -32.78 20.44 4.88
CA GLY A 381 -32.71 20.66 6.33
C GLY A 381 -32.19 19.46 7.15
N TYR A 382 -31.27 18.66 6.60
CA TYR A 382 -30.74 17.49 7.32
C TYR A 382 -29.95 17.88 8.58
N THR A 383 -30.24 17.18 9.67
CA THR A 383 -29.63 17.33 10.99
C THR A 383 -28.62 16.21 11.28
N ALA A 384 -27.78 16.36 12.32
CA ALA A 384 -26.89 15.27 12.74
C ALA A 384 -27.64 13.96 13.06
N ASP A 385 -28.84 14.06 13.64
CA ASP A 385 -29.66 12.90 13.96
C ASP A 385 -30.15 12.16 12.70
N ASP A 386 -30.36 12.86 11.57
CA ASP A 386 -30.71 12.24 10.28
C ASP A 386 -29.54 11.43 9.71
N TYR A 387 -28.32 11.96 9.77
CA TYR A 387 -27.12 11.22 9.38
C TYR A 387 -26.88 10.01 10.27
N ILE A 388 -27.08 10.16 11.59
CA ILE A 388 -26.97 9.05 12.54
C ILE A 388 -28.07 8.00 12.26
N ASP A 389 -29.30 8.41 11.91
CA ASP A 389 -30.35 7.47 11.50
C ASP A 389 -29.89 6.66 10.29
N ALA A 390 -29.36 7.34 9.27
CA ALA A 390 -28.89 6.71 8.06
C ALA A 390 -27.78 5.68 8.31
N LEU A 391 -26.79 6.05 9.12
CA LEU A 391 -25.68 5.15 9.48
C LEU A 391 -26.13 3.99 10.37
N SER A 392 -27.11 4.20 11.25
CA SER A 392 -27.60 3.15 12.17
C SER A 392 -28.29 1.98 11.46
N ARG A 393 -28.65 2.16 10.18
CA ARG A 393 -29.22 1.08 9.35
C ARG A 393 -28.17 0.05 8.93
N PHE A 394 -26.88 0.39 8.94
CA PHE A 394 -25.82 -0.55 8.64
C PHE A 394 -25.48 -1.39 9.87
N GLY A 395 -26.15 -2.53 10.03
CA GLY A 395 -25.99 -3.41 11.20
C GLY A 395 -24.60 -4.07 11.34
N SER A 396 -23.72 -3.92 10.37
CA SER A 396 -22.36 -4.48 10.35
C SER A 396 -21.26 -3.42 10.24
N LEU A 397 -21.59 -2.13 10.17
CA LEU A 397 -20.62 -1.07 9.94
C LEU A 397 -19.65 -0.94 11.13
N GLN A 398 -18.37 -1.17 10.86
CA GLN A 398 -17.27 -1.09 11.81
C GLN A 398 -16.43 0.17 11.58
N THR A 399 -16.23 0.54 10.33
CA THR A 399 -15.39 1.69 9.95
C THR A 399 -16.15 2.61 9.02
N LEU A 400 -16.28 3.88 9.41
CA LEU A 400 -16.63 4.96 8.50
C LEU A 400 -15.33 5.66 8.09
N ALA A 401 -14.73 5.20 7.00
CA ALA A 401 -13.51 5.75 6.44
C ALA A 401 -13.81 7.15 5.87
N GLU A 402 -12.87 8.08 6.03
CA GLU A 402 -12.92 9.47 5.54
C GLU A 402 -14.33 10.07 5.44
N SER A 403 -14.81 10.71 6.50
CA SER A 403 -16.11 11.38 6.49
C SER A 403 -16.05 12.77 7.11
N SER A 404 -16.85 13.68 6.56
CA SER A 404 -17.04 15.03 7.11
C SER A 404 -17.99 15.05 8.32
N ILE A 405 -18.68 13.95 8.61
CA ILE A 405 -19.67 13.84 9.68
C ILE A 405 -19.08 14.13 11.06
N TRP A 406 -17.77 13.93 11.26
CA TRP A 406 -17.11 14.22 12.53
C TRP A 406 -17.29 15.69 12.95
N SER A 407 -17.15 16.61 12.01
CA SER A 407 -17.31 18.05 12.27
C SER A 407 -18.72 18.37 12.81
N LEU A 408 -19.75 17.75 12.23
CA LEU A 408 -21.14 17.90 12.62
C LEU A 408 -21.42 17.30 14.01
N ILE A 409 -21.01 16.05 14.22
CA ILE A 409 -21.26 15.30 15.46
C ILE A 409 -20.51 15.90 16.65
N ARG A 410 -19.25 16.33 16.45
CA ARG A 410 -18.43 16.93 17.50
C ARG A 410 -19.05 18.23 18.01
N ASN A 411 -19.54 19.07 17.11
CA ASN A 411 -20.13 20.36 17.48
C ASN A 411 -21.44 20.20 18.28
N GLU A 412 -22.20 19.15 17.99
CA GLU A 412 -23.47 18.87 18.69
C GLU A 412 -23.33 17.93 19.90
N GLY A 413 -22.13 17.41 20.19
CA GLY A 413 -21.91 16.46 21.29
C GLY A 413 -22.61 15.11 21.07
N LYS A 414 -22.79 14.69 19.81
CA LYS A 414 -23.63 13.54 19.42
C LYS A 414 -22.87 12.22 19.25
N LEU A 415 -21.58 12.16 19.60
CA LEU A 415 -20.76 10.95 19.39
C LEU A 415 -21.33 9.76 20.18
N GLY A 416 -21.79 9.98 21.42
CA GLY A 416 -22.45 8.94 22.21
C GLY A 416 -23.71 8.39 21.53
N SER A 417 -24.50 9.25 20.89
CA SER A 417 -25.69 8.84 20.12
C SER A 417 -25.32 8.01 18.90
N LEU A 418 -24.32 8.45 18.12
CA LEU A 418 -23.80 7.68 16.98
C LEU A 418 -23.32 6.30 17.43
N ALA A 419 -22.45 6.26 18.44
CA ALA A 419 -21.88 5.01 18.94
C ALA A 419 -22.96 4.09 19.52
N THR A 420 -23.98 4.61 20.20
CA THR A 420 -25.06 3.78 20.75
C THR A 420 -25.91 3.17 19.64
N ARG A 421 -26.23 3.95 18.59
CA ARG A 421 -27.06 3.49 17.47
C ARG A 421 -26.30 2.61 16.47
N CYS A 422 -25.00 2.84 16.31
CA CYS A 422 -24.09 2.03 15.49
C CYS A 422 -23.18 1.22 16.42
N ASN A 423 -23.73 0.16 17.03
CA ASN A 423 -23.08 -0.57 18.11
C ASN A 423 -21.76 -1.27 17.72
N LYS A 424 -21.57 -1.57 16.43
CA LYS A 424 -20.33 -2.14 15.88
C LYS A 424 -19.34 -1.11 15.36
N LEU A 425 -19.70 0.18 15.33
CA LEU A 425 -18.78 1.22 14.86
C LEU A 425 -17.63 1.35 15.85
N GLU A 426 -16.42 1.16 15.34
CA GLU A 426 -15.14 1.20 16.06
C GLU A 426 -14.30 2.40 15.62
N ARG A 427 -14.38 2.76 14.33
CA ARG A 427 -13.48 3.72 13.70
C ARG A 427 -14.24 4.75 12.88
N LEU A 428 -13.88 6.02 13.07
CA LEU A 428 -14.41 7.14 12.32
C LEU A 428 -13.25 8.00 11.79
N GLY A 429 -12.97 7.89 10.49
CA GLY A 429 -11.97 8.69 9.81
C GLY A 429 -12.46 10.11 9.55
N HIS A 430 -11.59 11.10 9.76
CA HIS A 430 -11.84 12.50 9.40
C HIS A 430 -10.56 13.20 8.98
N TYR A 431 -10.67 14.33 8.27
CA TYR A 431 -9.53 15.15 7.91
C TYR A 431 -9.46 16.40 8.79
N ASP A 432 -8.39 16.53 9.58
CA ASP A 432 -8.17 17.72 10.41
C ASP A 432 -7.56 18.84 9.54
N LEU A 433 -8.36 19.85 9.20
CA LEU A 433 -7.94 20.98 8.38
C LEU A 433 -6.83 21.82 9.04
N VAL A 434 -6.74 21.83 10.37
CA VAL A 434 -5.74 22.60 11.12
C VAL A 434 -4.41 21.86 11.09
N LYS A 435 -4.42 20.56 11.36
CA LYS A 435 -3.22 19.71 11.34
C LYS A 435 -2.82 19.28 9.92
N ARG A 436 -3.72 19.41 8.95
CA ARG A 436 -3.59 19.00 7.54
C ARG A 436 -3.18 17.53 7.40
N LEU A 437 -3.82 16.67 8.17
CA LEU A 437 -3.55 15.24 8.14
C LEU A 437 -4.81 14.43 8.44
N PRO A 438 -4.92 13.22 7.87
CA PRO A 438 -6.02 12.32 8.18
C PRO A 438 -5.89 11.78 9.61
N LEU A 439 -6.98 11.85 10.34
CA LEU A 439 -7.12 11.36 11.71
C LEU A 439 -8.23 10.32 11.77
N GLU A 440 -8.15 9.46 12.78
CA GLU A 440 -9.15 8.46 13.06
C GLU A 440 -9.59 8.57 14.52
N ILE A 441 -10.89 8.66 14.74
CA ILE A 441 -11.48 8.54 16.07
C ILE A 441 -11.70 7.05 16.34
N VAL A 442 -11.00 6.52 17.33
CA VAL A 442 -11.14 5.15 17.83
C VAL A 442 -12.14 5.15 18.98
N ILE A 443 -13.28 4.52 18.77
CA ILE A 443 -14.38 4.41 19.74
C ILE A 443 -14.08 3.23 20.66
N MET A 444 -14.06 3.49 21.97
CA MET A 444 -13.84 2.49 23.01
C MET A 444 -15.13 2.32 23.81
N ARG A 445 -15.55 1.09 24.04
CA ARG A 445 -16.80 0.78 24.77
C ARG A 445 -16.46 0.09 26.08
N GLY A 446 -16.94 0.65 27.19
CA GLY A 446 -16.84 0.03 28.51
C GLY A 446 -17.82 -1.12 28.67
N GLU A 447 -17.56 -2.00 29.65
CA GLU A 447 -18.46 -3.10 30.00
C GLU A 447 -19.84 -2.60 30.49
N ASP A 448 -19.90 -1.39 31.02
CA ASP A 448 -21.12 -0.70 31.47
C ASP A 448 -21.90 -0.03 30.32
N GLY A 449 -21.43 -0.16 29.07
CA GLY A 449 -22.01 0.51 27.91
C GLY A 449 -21.59 1.97 27.77
N SER A 450 -20.68 2.47 28.62
CA SER A 450 -20.07 3.79 28.43
C SER A 450 -19.28 3.83 27.13
N VAL A 451 -19.27 5.00 26.49
CA VAL A 451 -18.53 5.24 25.24
C VAL A 451 -17.46 6.28 25.53
N ASP A 452 -16.21 5.87 25.37
CA ASP A 452 -15.03 6.75 25.36
C ASP A 452 -14.43 6.77 23.95
N TRP A 453 -13.54 7.70 23.68
CA TRP A 453 -12.87 7.79 22.38
C TRP A 453 -11.49 8.40 22.49
N ARG A 454 -10.65 8.08 21.52
CA ARG A 454 -9.35 8.74 21.33
C ARG A 454 -9.14 9.06 19.86
N GLU A 455 -8.28 10.02 19.60
CA GLU A 455 -7.89 10.41 18.24
C GLU A 455 -6.50 9.87 17.94
N ASP A 456 -6.39 9.04 16.90
CA ASP A 456 -5.16 8.45 16.39
C ASP A 456 -4.86 9.00 14.97
N ILE A 457 -3.59 8.96 14.54
CA ILE A 457 -3.23 9.28 13.15
C ILE A 457 -3.67 8.13 12.26
N CYS A 458 -4.42 8.43 11.21
CA CYS A 458 -4.78 7.42 10.23
C CYS A 458 -3.61 7.22 9.26
N TYR A 459 -2.97 6.06 9.34
CA TYR A 459 -2.00 5.64 8.33
C TYR A 459 -2.77 5.09 7.14
N LEU A 460 -3.33 5.99 6.33
CA LEU A 460 -3.94 5.58 5.09
C LEU A 460 -2.83 5.15 4.12
N PRO A 461 -3.08 4.13 3.28
CA PRO A 461 -2.21 3.85 2.15
C PRO A 461 -2.04 5.12 1.29
N GLU A 462 -0.86 5.37 0.72
CA GLU A 462 -0.53 6.60 -0.04
C GLU A 462 -1.58 6.99 -1.11
N TRP A 463 -2.41 6.06 -1.57
CA TRP A 463 -3.46 6.28 -2.58
C TRP A 463 -4.76 6.91 -2.06
N SER A 464 -4.98 7.06 -0.75
CA SER A 464 -6.17 7.78 -0.23
C SER A 464 -6.06 9.31 -0.36
N LEU A 465 -4.88 9.84 -0.68
CA LEU A 465 -4.63 11.28 -0.75
C LEU A 465 -4.85 11.89 -2.15
N VAL A 466 -5.49 11.15 -3.08
CA VAL A 466 -5.70 11.59 -4.48
C VAL A 466 -7.08 12.15 -4.72
#